data_AF-A0A1G1LPA9-F1
#
_entry.id   AF-A0A1G1LPA9-F1
#
_cell.length_a   1.000
_cell.length_b   1.000
_cell.length_c   1.000
_cell.angle_alpha   90.00
_cell.angle_beta   90.00
_cell.angle_gamma   90.00
#
_symmetry.space_group_name_H-M   'P 1'
#
loop_
_entity.id
_entity.type
_entity.pdbx_description
1 polymer ?
#
loop_
_entity_poly.entity_id
_entity_poly.type
_entity_poly.pdbx_seq_one_letter_code
_entity_poly.pdbx_strand_id
1 'polypeptide(L)'
;MSWVISSLRSVRQQLVIVDVGGIWSLENQQIFSECDDFIIISSDPEEKNNWRAFGEKIGLKCLAELDSILVGQSEIYPNQGDGCLHGLVTGLERGHIVNSPIIDALVAKLKQAMEANGGGLSNEEKVADIHATSIADQIGIEDRSDTWGGYRPWHILPTLQAVKNLKNKPLLKVWGMRAGFIPAAIIAAFKGLVEIFDVRLGYIMIPHLKPRGTGSPYGLNWQVTKTEECTLVKFKIQGDIYNASWLFTAYPPKVDKNLGVVIDGRGPYWLLAALAKAYSNTQPWVALHVEQESGREQKSIQNRKFDEIYPDCGCGVVVAANKNESELGNLIPIPLELLK
;
A
#
# COMPACT_ATOMS: atom_id res chain seq x y z
N MET A 1 -23.59 -0.31 9.18
CA MET A 1 -22.56 -1.32 9.48
C MET A 1 -21.21 -0.63 9.30
N SER A 2 -20.30 -0.71 10.29
CA SER A 2 -19.00 -0.03 10.22
C SER A 2 -18.22 -0.51 9.00
N TRP A 3 -17.54 0.40 8.31
CA TRP A 3 -16.73 0.10 7.12
C TRP A 3 -15.61 -0.89 7.42
N VAL A 4 -15.11 -0.91 8.67
CA VAL A 4 -14.11 -1.87 9.14
C VAL A 4 -14.66 -3.30 9.07
N ILE A 5 -15.85 -3.54 9.61
CA ILE A 5 -16.52 -4.87 9.59
C ILE A 5 -16.75 -5.36 8.16
N SER A 6 -17.24 -4.47 7.29
CA SER A 6 -17.42 -4.81 5.88
C SER A 6 -16.09 -5.15 5.20
N SER A 7 -14.99 -4.51 5.61
CA SER A 7 -13.66 -4.78 5.09
C SER A 7 -13.14 -6.13 5.57
N LEU A 8 -13.31 -6.46 6.86
CA LEU A 8 -12.88 -7.74 7.44
C LEU A 8 -13.57 -8.93 6.76
N ARG A 9 -14.89 -8.86 6.58
CA ARG A 9 -15.68 -9.88 5.89
C ARG A 9 -15.30 -10.11 4.44
N SER A 10 -14.63 -9.14 3.82
CA SER A 10 -14.26 -9.19 2.41
C SER A 10 -12.76 -9.47 2.19
N VAL A 11 -11.96 -9.60 3.26
CA VAL A 11 -10.53 -9.86 3.12
C VAL A 11 -10.27 -11.22 2.49
N ARG A 12 -9.29 -11.26 1.59
CA ARG A 12 -8.83 -12.47 0.90
C ARG A 12 -7.37 -12.83 1.18
N GLN A 13 -6.77 -12.24 2.22
CA GLN A 13 -5.42 -12.55 2.68
C GLN A 13 -5.45 -13.60 3.80
N GLN A 14 -4.37 -14.37 3.91
CA GLN A 14 -4.24 -15.42 4.93
C GLN A 14 -3.97 -14.88 6.34
N LEU A 15 -3.45 -13.66 6.44
CA LEU A 15 -3.21 -12.98 7.70
C LEU A 15 -3.65 -11.53 7.58
N VAL A 16 -4.50 -11.10 8.51
CA VAL A 16 -4.91 -9.72 8.68
C VAL A 16 -4.63 -9.35 10.13
N ILE A 17 -3.91 -8.26 10.34
CA ILE A 17 -3.73 -7.67 11.66
C ILE A 17 -4.63 -6.44 11.74
N VAL A 18 -5.47 -6.39 12.76
CA VAL A 18 -6.42 -5.30 12.99
C VAL A 18 -6.00 -4.56 14.25
N ASP A 19 -5.72 -3.27 14.11
CA ASP A 19 -5.53 -2.39 15.26
C ASP A 19 -6.91 -1.90 15.74
N VAL A 20 -7.29 -2.32 16.94
CA VAL A 20 -8.58 -2.02 17.59
C VAL A 20 -8.51 -0.82 18.53
N GLY A 21 -7.32 -0.23 18.70
CA GLY A 21 -7.08 0.81 19.69
C GLY A 21 -7.20 0.33 21.14
N GLY A 22 -6.98 1.24 22.09
CA GLY A 22 -6.93 0.91 23.53
C GLY A 22 -8.22 1.13 24.32
N ILE A 23 -9.37 1.36 23.66
CA ILE A 23 -10.62 1.72 24.34
C ILE A 23 -11.69 0.65 24.10
N TRP A 24 -12.33 0.24 25.19
CA TRP A 24 -13.51 -0.61 25.20
C TRP A 24 -14.69 0.03 24.47
N SER A 25 -15.19 -0.62 23.41
CA SER A 25 -16.34 -0.11 22.66
C SER A 25 -17.17 -1.22 22.05
N LEU A 26 -18.44 -0.90 21.75
CA LEU A 26 -19.32 -1.78 20.99
C LEU A 26 -18.77 -2.04 19.58
N GLU A 27 -18.05 -1.08 19.00
CA GLU A 27 -17.37 -1.26 17.71
C GLU A 27 -16.25 -2.30 17.80
N ASN A 28 -15.44 -2.27 18.87
CA ASN A 28 -14.40 -3.27 19.09
C ASN A 28 -14.99 -4.67 19.31
N GLN A 29 -16.15 -4.77 19.98
CA GLN A 29 -16.87 -6.03 20.07
C GLN A 29 -17.29 -6.57 18.69
N GLN A 30 -17.76 -5.70 17.80
CA GLN A 30 -18.08 -6.11 16.43
C GLN A 30 -16.83 -6.55 15.67
N ILE A 31 -15.70 -5.84 15.83
CA ILE A 31 -14.43 -6.20 15.18
C ILE A 31 -13.97 -7.57 15.65
N PHE A 32 -13.94 -7.80 16.97
CA PHE A 32 -13.55 -9.09 17.56
C PHE A 32 -14.41 -10.24 17.04
N SER A 33 -15.71 -10.02 16.82
CA SER A 33 -16.60 -11.07 16.30
C SER A 33 -16.29 -11.51 14.85
N GLU A 34 -15.44 -10.78 14.13
CA GLU A 34 -14.98 -11.12 12.78
C GLU A 34 -13.53 -11.64 12.76
N CYS A 35 -12.87 -11.75 13.91
CA CYS A 35 -11.49 -12.24 14.05
C CYS A 35 -11.49 -13.67 14.59
N ASP A 36 -10.35 -14.36 14.43
CA ASP A 36 -10.14 -15.73 14.95
C ASP A 36 -9.31 -15.73 16.24
N ASP A 37 -8.35 -14.82 16.32
CA ASP A 37 -7.31 -14.74 17.35
C ASP A 37 -7.07 -13.27 17.75
N PHE A 38 -6.45 -13.06 18.91
CA PHE A 38 -6.04 -11.72 19.34
C PHE A 38 -4.68 -11.72 20.06
N ILE A 39 -4.03 -10.55 20.07
CA ILE A 39 -2.76 -10.27 20.73
C ILE A 39 -2.95 -9.08 21.65
N ILE A 40 -2.46 -9.17 22.87
CA ILE A 40 -2.47 -8.07 23.84
C ILE A 40 -1.06 -7.50 23.96
N ILE A 41 -0.95 -6.19 23.83
CA ILE A 41 0.28 -5.43 24.12
C ILE A 41 -0.12 -4.30 25.06
N SER A 42 0.34 -4.32 26.30
CA SER A 42 -0.01 -3.29 27.30
C SER A 42 1.07 -3.14 28.36
N SER A 43 1.19 -1.94 28.91
CA SER A 43 2.00 -1.66 30.11
C SER A 43 1.19 -1.80 31.41
N ASP A 44 -0.13 -1.91 31.30
CA ASP A 44 -1.07 -1.97 32.41
C ASP A 44 -1.60 -3.42 32.60
N PRO A 45 -1.26 -4.08 33.71
CA PRO A 45 -1.73 -5.43 34.02
C PRO A 45 -3.25 -5.58 34.14
N GLU A 46 -3.95 -4.55 34.61
CA GLU A 46 -5.41 -4.58 34.75
C GLU A 46 -6.07 -4.57 33.38
N GLU A 47 -5.61 -3.68 32.48
CA GLU A 47 -6.09 -3.65 31.10
C GLU A 47 -5.79 -4.95 30.36
N LYS A 48 -4.63 -5.59 30.58
CA LYS A 48 -4.34 -6.92 29.99
C LYS A 48 -5.40 -7.94 30.40
N ASN A 49 -5.70 -8.03 31.69
CA ASN A 49 -6.70 -8.97 32.21
C ASN A 49 -8.10 -8.68 31.64
N ASN A 50 -8.46 -7.40 31.53
CA ASN A 50 -9.72 -6.99 30.93
C ASN A 50 -9.80 -7.44 29.46
N TRP A 51 -8.76 -7.16 28.66
CA TRP A 51 -8.68 -7.54 27.23
C TRP A 51 -8.71 -9.05 27.03
N ARG A 52 -8.04 -9.79 27.93
CA ARG A 52 -8.05 -11.25 27.92
C ARG A 52 -9.47 -11.78 28.14
N ALA A 53 -10.11 -11.35 29.23
CA ALA A 53 -11.44 -11.80 29.59
C ALA A 53 -12.47 -11.50 28.50
N PHE A 54 -12.34 -10.38 27.80
CA PHE A 54 -13.21 -10.04 26.69
C PHE A 54 -13.02 -10.91 25.45
N GLY A 55 -11.78 -11.07 25.00
CA GLY A 55 -11.48 -11.90 23.83
C GLY A 55 -11.95 -13.34 24.05
N GLU A 56 -11.66 -13.90 25.22
CA GLU A 56 -12.10 -15.24 25.62
C GLU A 56 -13.62 -15.34 25.73
N LYS A 57 -14.31 -14.32 26.25
CA LYS A 57 -15.78 -14.29 26.32
C LYS A 57 -16.44 -14.33 24.93
N ILE A 58 -15.77 -13.78 23.91
CA ILE A 58 -16.23 -13.82 22.51
C ILE A 58 -15.83 -15.14 21.83
N GLY A 59 -14.96 -15.94 22.46
CA GLY A 59 -14.49 -17.21 21.96
C GLY A 59 -13.21 -17.11 21.12
N LEU A 60 -12.53 -15.96 21.14
CA LEU A 60 -11.24 -15.80 20.48
C LEU A 60 -10.12 -16.43 21.31
N LYS A 61 -9.08 -16.88 20.62
CA LYS A 61 -7.87 -17.39 21.25
C LYS A 61 -6.84 -16.27 21.42
N CYS A 62 -6.29 -16.16 22.63
CA CYS A 62 -5.18 -15.25 22.90
C CYS A 62 -3.86 -15.88 22.41
N LEU A 63 -3.24 -15.30 21.37
CA LEU A 63 -1.96 -15.80 20.85
C LEU A 63 -0.77 -15.31 21.64
N ALA A 64 -0.84 -14.08 22.16
CA ALA A 64 0.23 -13.50 22.96
C ALA A 64 -0.26 -12.41 23.92
N GLU A 65 0.37 -12.35 25.09
CA GLU A 65 0.25 -11.29 26.08
C GLU A 65 1.64 -10.70 26.36
N LEU A 66 1.85 -9.48 25.86
CA LEU A 66 3.13 -8.81 25.91
C LEU A 66 3.08 -7.61 26.84
N ASP A 67 3.96 -7.61 27.84
CA ASP A 67 4.28 -6.43 28.63
C ASP A 67 5.05 -5.44 27.78
N SER A 68 4.57 -4.20 27.67
CA SER A 68 5.24 -3.15 26.91
C SER A 68 5.86 -2.12 27.84
N ILE A 69 7.18 -1.97 27.79
CA ILE A 69 7.91 -0.91 28.50
C ILE A 69 8.81 -0.14 27.53
N LEU A 70 9.13 1.12 27.86
CA LEU A 70 9.96 1.96 26.99
C LEU A 70 11.42 1.49 26.93
N VAL A 71 12.02 1.19 28.09
CA VAL A 71 13.45 0.89 28.21
C VAL A 71 13.64 -0.44 28.92
N GLY A 72 14.50 -1.30 28.38
CA GLY A 72 14.85 -2.58 28.96
C GLY A 72 15.40 -3.53 27.91
N GLN A 73 15.46 -4.82 28.27
CA GLN A 73 15.72 -5.89 27.31
C GLN A 73 14.44 -6.70 27.15
N SER A 74 14.02 -6.89 25.90
CA SER A 74 12.90 -7.78 25.62
C SER A 74 13.24 -9.21 26.03
N GLU A 75 12.29 -9.90 26.66
CA GLU A 75 12.46 -11.26 27.16
C GLU A 75 11.22 -12.11 26.92
N ILE A 76 11.40 -13.43 26.82
CA ILE A 76 10.32 -14.40 26.73
C ILE A 76 10.11 -14.97 28.14
N TYR A 77 8.89 -14.89 28.65
CA TYR A 77 8.55 -15.46 29.94
C TYR A 77 8.39 -16.99 29.87
N PRO A 78 8.57 -17.71 31.00
CA PRO A 78 8.31 -19.14 31.04
C PRO A 78 6.90 -19.49 30.55
N ASN A 79 6.79 -20.57 29.80
CA ASN A 79 5.51 -21.08 29.31
C ASN A 79 4.58 -21.42 30.48
N GLN A 80 3.37 -20.86 30.48
CA GLN A 80 2.36 -21.05 31.52
C GLN A 80 1.42 -22.23 31.24
N GLY A 81 1.55 -22.90 30.08
CA GLY A 81 0.74 -24.06 29.70
C GLY A 81 -0.63 -23.71 29.12
N ASP A 82 -0.94 -22.42 28.96
CA ASP A 82 -2.20 -21.90 28.40
C ASP A 82 -2.17 -21.77 26.85
N GLY A 83 -1.02 -22.07 26.23
CA GLY A 83 -0.83 -21.95 24.78
C GLY A 83 -0.65 -20.51 24.29
N CYS A 84 -0.65 -19.54 25.20
CA CYS A 84 -0.40 -18.12 24.94
C CYS A 84 1.10 -17.83 25.07
N LEU A 85 1.62 -16.96 24.21
CA LEU A 85 3.00 -16.47 24.31
C LEU A 85 3.07 -15.30 25.29
N HIS A 86 3.90 -15.43 26.32
CA HIS A 86 4.09 -14.40 27.35
C HIS A 86 5.49 -13.78 27.24
N GLY A 87 5.61 -12.47 27.40
CA GLY A 87 6.93 -11.83 27.43
C GLY A 87 6.91 -10.32 27.58
N LEU A 88 8.11 -9.74 27.62
CA LEU A 88 8.36 -8.31 27.66
C LEU A 88 8.84 -7.83 26.30
N VAL A 89 8.23 -6.78 25.77
CA VAL A 89 8.65 -6.08 24.56
C VAL A 89 9.06 -4.66 24.89
N THR A 90 10.20 -4.25 24.33
CA THR A 90 10.80 -2.92 24.53
C THR A 90 11.14 -2.27 23.18
N GLY A 91 11.34 -0.96 23.17
CA GLY A 91 11.82 -0.24 21.98
C GLY A 91 10.82 -0.08 20.85
N LEU A 92 9.50 -0.06 21.13
CA LEU A 92 8.45 0.09 20.11
C LEU A 92 8.29 1.53 19.59
N GLU A 93 9.35 2.35 19.60
CA GLU A 93 9.29 3.71 19.08
C GLU A 93 9.05 3.74 17.57
N ARG A 94 8.25 4.72 17.13
CA ARG A 94 7.97 4.91 15.71
C ARG A 94 9.26 5.11 14.91
N GLY A 95 9.35 4.45 13.76
CA GLY A 95 10.47 4.59 12.82
C GLY A 95 11.68 3.71 13.12
N HIS A 96 11.65 2.90 14.17
CA HIS A 96 12.74 1.98 14.52
C HIS A 96 12.31 0.53 14.28
N ILE A 97 13.24 -0.27 13.77
CA ILE A 97 13.06 -1.72 13.68
C ILE A 97 13.50 -2.33 15.00
N VAL A 98 12.62 -3.13 15.59
CA VAL A 98 12.87 -3.79 16.86
C VAL A 98 13.37 -5.21 16.60
N ASN A 99 14.64 -5.45 16.92
CA ASN A 99 15.20 -6.80 16.95
C ASN A 99 14.92 -7.40 18.34
N SER A 100 13.98 -8.34 18.42
CA SER A 100 13.50 -8.82 19.71
C SER A 100 13.12 -10.30 19.67
N PRO A 101 13.64 -11.13 20.59
CA PRO A 101 13.30 -12.54 20.67
C PRO A 101 11.79 -12.80 20.85
N ILE A 102 11.09 -11.93 21.59
CA ILE A 102 9.63 -12.07 21.78
C ILE A 102 8.85 -11.75 20.50
N ILE A 103 9.34 -10.81 19.67
CA ILE A 103 8.76 -10.53 18.36
C ILE A 103 9.00 -11.70 17.41
N ASP A 104 10.19 -12.29 17.41
CA ASP A 104 10.48 -13.50 16.61
C ASP A 104 9.59 -14.68 17.02
N ALA A 105 9.38 -14.86 18.32
CA ALA A 105 8.48 -15.87 18.86
C ALA A 105 7.01 -15.60 18.48
N LEU A 106 6.58 -14.33 18.49
CA LEU A 106 5.25 -13.93 18.03
C LEU A 106 5.06 -14.21 16.54
N VAL A 107 6.05 -13.90 15.71
CA VAL A 107 6.03 -14.22 14.28
C VAL A 107 5.93 -15.73 14.06
N ALA A 108 6.64 -16.54 14.84
CA ALA A 108 6.52 -18.00 14.78
C ALA A 108 5.11 -18.49 15.17
N LYS A 109 4.48 -17.88 16.19
CA LYS A 109 3.09 -18.15 16.59
C LYS A 109 2.09 -17.80 15.50
N LEU A 110 2.25 -16.64 14.86
CA LEU A 110 1.41 -16.22 13.74
C LEU A 110 1.55 -17.18 12.55
N LYS A 111 2.77 -17.63 12.22
CA LYS A 111 2.98 -18.64 11.17
C LYS A 111 2.24 -19.95 11.46
N GLN A 112 2.30 -20.43 12.71
CA GLN A 112 1.56 -21.63 13.13
C GLN A 112 0.05 -21.46 12.97
N ALA A 113 -0.50 -20.29 13.34
CA ALA A 113 -1.92 -19.99 13.16
C ALA A 113 -2.32 -19.97 11.67
N MET A 114 -1.49 -19.36 10.82
CA MET A 114 -1.71 -19.37 9.36
C MET A 114 -1.67 -20.79 8.77
N GLU A 115 -0.71 -21.62 9.20
CA GLU A 115 -0.58 -23.01 8.76
C GLU A 115 -1.79 -23.85 9.18
N ALA A 116 -2.28 -23.67 10.41
CA ALA A 116 -3.48 -24.35 10.90
C ALA A 116 -4.74 -23.98 10.09
N ASN A 117 -4.79 -22.76 9.55
CA ASN A 117 -5.87 -22.25 8.70
C ASN A 117 -5.68 -22.55 7.19
N GLY A 118 -4.84 -23.54 6.87
CA GLY A 118 -4.68 -24.06 5.51
C GLY A 118 -3.42 -23.58 4.77
N GLY A 119 -2.68 -22.62 5.33
CA GLY A 119 -1.33 -22.20 4.92
C GLY A 119 -1.09 -21.89 3.42
N GLY A 120 0.16 -21.54 3.10
CA GLY A 120 0.64 -21.38 1.72
C GLY A 120 0.27 -20.05 1.04
N LEU A 121 0.24 -20.03 -0.28
CA LEU A 121 -0.20 -18.85 -1.04
C LEU A 121 -1.74 -18.84 -1.11
N SER A 122 -2.37 -17.66 -1.01
CA SER A 122 -3.81 -17.57 -1.27
C SER A 122 -4.14 -17.97 -2.71
N ASN A 123 -5.39 -18.32 -3.01
CA ASN A 123 -5.77 -18.66 -4.39
C ASN A 123 -5.52 -17.49 -5.34
N GLU A 124 -5.75 -16.26 -4.87
CA GLU A 124 -5.49 -15.04 -5.62
C GLU A 124 -3.99 -14.80 -5.84
N GLU A 125 -3.15 -15.13 -4.86
CA GLU A 125 -1.71 -15.08 -5.02
C GLU A 125 -1.23 -16.13 -6.04
N LYS A 126 -1.71 -17.38 -5.98
CA LYS A 126 -1.33 -18.47 -6.90
C LYS A 126 -1.59 -18.17 -8.38
N VAL A 127 -2.60 -17.35 -8.68
CA VAL A 127 -2.97 -16.98 -10.06
C VAL A 127 -2.31 -15.69 -10.54
N ALA A 128 -1.49 -15.04 -9.71
CA ALA A 128 -0.80 -13.82 -10.09
C ALA A 128 0.28 -14.09 -11.14
N ASP A 129 0.48 -13.14 -12.05
CA ASP A 129 1.59 -13.16 -13.00
C ASP A 129 2.80 -12.40 -12.48
N ILE A 130 2.54 -11.38 -11.66
CA ILE A 130 3.53 -10.51 -11.05
C ILE A 130 3.30 -10.52 -9.55
N HIS A 131 4.32 -10.93 -8.81
CA HIS A 131 4.38 -10.85 -7.36
C HIS A 131 5.38 -9.77 -6.93
N ALA A 132 5.00 -8.92 -6.00
CA ALA A 132 5.89 -7.91 -5.44
C ALA A 132 7.17 -8.50 -4.84
N THR A 133 7.07 -9.59 -4.09
CA THR A 133 8.22 -10.26 -3.48
C THR A 133 9.19 -10.79 -4.53
N SER A 134 8.70 -11.54 -5.53
CA SER A 134 9.52 -12.09 -6.60
C SER A 134 10.19 -11.01 -7.45
N ILE A 135 9.48 -9.91 -7.74
CA ILE A 135 10.08 -8.77 -8.44
C ILE A 135 11.18 -8.14 -7.59
N ALA A 136 10.90 -7.86 -6.31
CA ALA A 136 11.87 -7.28 -5.39
C ALA A 136 13.15 -8.12 -5.31
N ASP A 137 13.04 -9.46 -5.28
CA ASP A 137 14.18 -10.39 -5.35
C ASP A 137 14.94 -10.21 -6.68
N GLN A 138 14.21 -10.23 -7.81
CA GLN A 138 14.80 -10.15 -9.15
C GLN A 138 15.54 -8.84 -9.41
N ILE A 139 15.07 -7.71 -8.86
CA ILE A 139 15.69 -6.39 -9.04
C ILE A 139 16.65 -6.00 -7.90
N GLY A 140 16.91 -6.92 -6.96
CA GLY A 140 17.92 -6.73 -5.92
C GLY A 140 17.53 -5.76 -4.80
N ILE A 141 16.25 -5.70 -4.40
CA ILE A 141 15.84 -4.96 -3.20
C ILE A 141 16.15 -5.82 -1.97
N GLU A 142 17.20 -5.43 -1.25
CA GLU A 142 17.65 -6.09 -0.01
C GLU A 142 16.87 -5.62 1.22
N ASP A 143 16.82 -4.30 1.45
CA ASP A 143 16.07 -3.71 2.57
C ASP A 143 14.58 -3.56 2.20
N ARG A 144 13.73 -4.31 2.91
CA ARG A 144 12.27 -4.30 2.75
C ARG A 144 11.55 -3.89 4.03
N SER A 145 12.27 -3.28 4.96
CA SER A 145 11.75 -2.91 6.28
C SER A 145 10.71 -1.81 6.23
N ASP A 146 10.74 -0.97 5.20
CA ASP A 146 9.76 0.11 5.06
C ASP A 146 8.37 -0.38 4.61
N THR A 147 7.39 0.49 4.78
CA THR A 147 5.98 0.22 4.43
C THR A 147 5.75 -0.04 2.94
N TRP A 148 6.73 0.27 2.09
CA TRP A 148 6.67 0.11 0.65
C TRP A 148 7.45 -1.12 0.16
N GLY A 149 8.04 -1.90 1.08
CA GLY A 149 8.85 -3.07 0.75
C GLY A 149 10.15 -2.70 0.05
N GLY A 150 10.71 -1.53 0.33
CA GLY A 150 12.01 -1.09 -0.20
C GLY A 150 11.98 -0.53 -1.63
N TYR A 151 10.81 -0.50 -2.26
CA TYR A 151 10.68 0.09 -3.60
C TYR A 151 10.97 1.59 -3.60
N ARG A 152 11.65 2.04 -4.65
CA ARG A 152 12.09 3.42 -4.85
C ARG A 152 11.87 3.82 -6.31
N PRO A 153 11.81 5.12 -6.64
CA PRO A 153 11.56 5.61 -8.00
C PRO A 153 12.47 4.97 -9.07
N TRP A 154 13.77 4.83 -8.80
CA TRP A 154 14.72 4.21 -9.74
C TRP A 154 14.51 2.70 -9.95
N HIS A 155 13.66 2.04 -9.14
CA HIS A 155 13.28 0.64 -9.34
C HIS A 155 12.21 0.46 -10.42
N ILE A 156 11.60 1.53 -10.95
CA ILE A 156 10.58 1.44 -12.01
C ILE A 156 11.14 0.77 -13.27
N LEU A 157 12.24 1.28 -13.82
CA LEU A 157 12.79 0.74 -15.06
C LEU A 157 13.26 -0.73 -14.92
N PRO A 158 14.04 -1.12 -13.89
CA PRO A 158 14.35 -2.53 -13.64
C PRO A 158 13.11 -3.42 -13.50
N THR A 159 12.06 -2.91 -12.84
CA THR A 159 10.79 -3.65 -12.70
C THR A 159 10.13 -3.89 -14.05
N LEU A 160 10.05 -2.87 -14.92
CA LEU A 160 9.49 -3.04 -16.27
C LEU A 160 10.31 -3.99 -17.14
N GLN A 161 11.64 -3.98 -16.97
CA GLN A 161 12.53 -4.93 -17.64
C GLN A 161 12.29 -6.36 -17.16
N ALA A 162 12.11 -6.56 -15.85
CA ALA A 162 11.84 -7.86 -15.23
C ALA A 162 10.56 -8.51 -15.77
N VAL A 163 9.54 -7.71 -16.09
CA VAL A 163 8.22 -8.20 -16.58
C VAL A 163 8.05 -8.11 -18.10
N LYS A 164 9.12 -7.77 -18.85
CA LYS A 164 9.07 -7.53 -20.29
C LYS A 164 8.59 -8.74 -21.10
N ASN A 165 8.87 -9.96 -20.63
CA ASN A 165 8.41 -11.20 -21.25
C ASN A 165 6.88 -11.38 -21.16
N LEU A 166 6.21 -10.71 -20.23
CA LEU A 166 4.77 -10.79 -20.05
C LEU A 166 3.98 -9.89 -21.01
N LYS A 167 4.65 -8.98 -21.74
CA LYS A 167 4.01 -7.92 -22.57
C LYS A 167 2.94 -8.40 -23.57
N ASN A 168 3.01 -9.66 -23.99
CA ASN A 168 2.11 -10.25 -24.98
C ASN A 168 0.95 -11.04 -24.34
N LYS A 169 0.91 -11.14 -23.01
CA LYS A 169 -0.16 -11.86 -22.31
C LYS A 169 -1.49 -11.12 -22.51
N PRO A 170 -2.61 -11.82 -22.77
CA PRO A 170 -3.90 -11.14 -22.98
C PRO A 170 -4.40 -10.44 -21.71
N LEU A 171 -4.14 -11.04 -20.55
CA LEU A 171 -4.49 -10.55 -19.22
C LEU A 171 -3.28 -10.69 -18.29
N LEU A 172 -2.92 -9.62 -17.62
CA LEU A 172 -1.88 -9.59 -16.60
C LEU A 172 -2.48 -9.45 -15.20
N LYS A 173 -2.09 -10.29 -14.25
CA LYS A 173 -2.52 -10.21 -12.84
C LYS A 173 -1.39 -9.74 -11.94
N VAL A 174 -1.57 -8.60 -11.26
CA VAL A 174 -0.57 -7.98 -10.38
C VAL A 174 -0.97 -8.14 -8.92
N TRP A 175 -0.06 -8.66 -8.09
CA TRP A 175 -0.32 -8.96 -6.68
C TRP A 175 0.74 -8.36 -5.74
N GLY A 176 0.28 -7.84 -4.60
CA GLY A 176 1.13 -7.51 -3.44
C GLY A 176 1.96 -6.24 -3.53
N MET A 177 1.81 -5.42 -4.58
CA MET A 177 2.64 -4.21 -4.76
C MET A 177 2.24 -3.09 -3.79
N ARG A 178 3.16 -2.73 -2.87
CA ARG A 178 2.89 -1.75 -1.80
C ARG A 178 3.24 -0.32 -2.17
N ALA A 179 4.20 -0.10 -3.06
CA ALA A 179 4.56 1.22 -3.56
C ALA A 179 3.70 1.58 -4.79
N GLY A 180 2.66 2.40 -4.62
CA GLY A 180 1.63 2.65 -5.64
C GLY A 180 2.13 3.10 -7.03
N PHE A 181 3.32 3.70 -7.12
CA PHE A 181 3.94 4.08 -8.40
C PHE A 181 4.45 2.88 -9.22
N ILE A 182 4.84 1.76 -8.58
CA ILE A 182 5.28 0.54 -9.27
C ILE A 182 4.14 -0.13 -10.06
N PRO A 183 2.98 -0.48 -9.46
CA PRO A 183 1.89 -1.07 -10.22
C PRO A 183 1.33 -0.07 -11.23
N ALA A 184 1.32 1.23 -10.94
CA ALA A 184 0.94 2.24 -11.93
C ALA A 184 1.85 2.22 -13.16
N ALA A 185 3.18 2.10 -12.99
CA ALA A 185 4.11 2.00 -14.10
C ALA A 185 3.92 0.72 -14.92
N ILE A 186 3.79 -0.44 -14.25
CA ILE A 186 3.50 -1.72 -14.92
C ILE A 186 2.22 -1.62 -15.75
N ILE A 187 1.14 -1.13 -15.15
CA ILE A 187 -0.18 -1.02 -15.77
C ILE A 187 -0.17 -0.01 -16.93
N ALA A 188 0.57 1.09 -16.80
CA ALA A 188 0.71 2.12 -17.84
C ALA A 188 1.53 1.63 -19.05
N ALA A 189 2.53 0.77 -18.83
CA ALA A 189 3.36 0.18 -19.88
C ALA A 189 2.67 -1.00 -20.59
N PHE A 190 1.76 -1.71 -19.91
CA PHE A 190 1.10 -2.89 -20.46
C PHE A 190 -0.03 -2.53 -21.43
N LYS A 191 -0.01 -3.11 -22.65
CA LYS A 191 -1.05 -2.82 -23.67
C LYS A 191 -2.32 -3.66 -23.53
N GLY A 192 -2.22 -4.86 -22.96
CA GLY A 192 -3.36 -5.75 -22.75
C GLY A 192 -4.21 -5.38 -21.54
N LEU A 193 -5.09 -6.31 -21.15
CA LEU A 193 -5.91 -6.19 -19.94
C LEU A 193 -5.03 -6.40 -18.70
N VAL A 194 -5.34 -5.68 -17.62
CA VAL A 194 -4.65 -5.85 -16.34
C VAL A 194 -5.66 -5.92 -15.21
N GLU A 195 -5.46 -6.86 -14.31
CA GLU A 195 -6.10 -6.92 -13.00
C GLU A 195 -5.07 -6.63 -11.92
N ILE A 196 -5.43 -5.80 -10.95
CA ILE A 196 -4.62 -5.57 -9.75
C ILE A 196 -5.37 -6.07 -8.53
N PHE A 197 -4.68 -6.79 -7.66
CA PHE A 197 -5.26 -7.29 -6.41
C PHE A 197 -5.39 -6.18 -5.37
N ASP A 198 -6.59 -6.00 -4.84
CA ASP A 198 -6.89 -5.25 -3.62
C ASP A 198 -7.27 -6.26 -2.53
N VAL A 199 -6.67 -6.12 -1.34
CA VAL A 199 -6.89 -7.05 -0.22
C VAL A 199 -8.36 -7.21 0.17
N ARG A 200 -9.19 -6.18 -0.04
CA ARG A 200 -10.62 -6.17 0.32
C ARG A 200 -11.52 -6.61 -0.83
N LEU A 201 -11.09 -6.41 -2.08
CA LEU A 201 -11.97 -6.55 -3.26
C LEU A 201 -11.53 -7.69 -4.19
N GLY A 202 -10.37 -8.29 -3.96
CA GLY A 202 -9.77 -9.23 -4.87
C GLY A 202 -9.19 -8.53 -6.11
N TYR A 203 -9.17 -9.24 -7.24
CA TYR A 203 -8.69 -8.69 -8.50
C TYR A 203 -9.67 -7.69 -9.11
N ILE A 204 -9.19 -6.48 -9.37
CA ILE A 204 -9.94 -5.40 -9.99
C ILE A 204 -9.40 -5.18 -11.40
N MET A 205 -10.28 -5.31 -12.39
CA MET A 205 -9.98 -5.03 -13.79
C MET A 205 -9.71 -3.53 -13.98
N ILE A 206 -8.57 -3.20 -14.59
CA ILE A 206 -8.23 -1.82 -14.95
C ILE A 206 -8.80 -1.50 -16.33
N PRO A 207 -9.76 -0.55 -16.43
CA PRO A 207 -10.36 -0.19 -17.70
C PRO A 207 -9.40 0.59 -18.61
N HIS A 208 -9.61 0.47 -19.92
CA HIS A 208 -8.98 1.34 -20.91
C HIS A 208 -9.69 2.69 -20.96
N LEU A 209 -9.33 3.57 -20.03
CA LEU A 209 -9.84 4.94 -19.99
C LEU A 209 -9.13 5.83 -21.01
N LYS A 210 -9.81 6.89 -21.43
CA LYS A 210 -9.22 7.97 -22.22
C LYS A 210 -9.58 9.30 -21.57
N PRO A 211 -8.66 10.28 -21.52
CA PRO A 211 -8.98 11.61 -21.04
C PRO A 211 -10.13 12.26 -21.85
N ARG A 212 -11.11 12.87 -21.19
CA ARG A 212 -12.31 13.47 -21.83
C ARG A 212 -12.77 14.72 -21.08
N GLY A 213 -13.09 15.77 -21.83
CA GLY A 213 -13.73 16.99 -21.30
C GLY A 213 -13.08 17.49 -20.01
N THR A 214 -13.90 17.73 -19.00
CA THR A 214 -13.51 18.15 -17.64
C THR A 214 -13.32 16.97 -16.67
N GLY A 215 -13.26 15.73 -17.16
CA GLY A 215 -13.23 14.53 -16.33
C GLY A 215 -14.62 14.04 -15.92
N SER A 216 -14.67 12.84 -15.34
CA SER A 216 -15.91 12.22 -14.90
C SER A 216 -16.47 12.87 -13.64
N PRO A 217 -17.78 13.19 -13.58
CA PRO A 217 -18.38 13.76 -12.38
C PRO A 217 -18.72 12.70 -11.31
N TYR A 218 -18.57 11.41 -11.61
CA TYR A 218 -19.02 10.32 -10.74
C TYR A 218 -17.97 9.98 -9.68
N GLY A 219 -18.21 10.44 -8.45
CA GLY A 219 -17.38 10.10 -7.28
C GLY A 219 -16.02 10.80 -7.23
N LEU A 220 -15.69 11.65 -8.21
CA LEU A 220 -14.43 12.38 -8.29
C LEU A 220 -14.68 13.85 -8.59
N ASN A 221 -14.03 14.72 -7.81
CA ASN A 221 -13.90 16.14 -8.11
C ASN A 221 -12.52 16.37 -8.72
N TRP A 222 -12.46 17.12 -9.83
CA TRP A 222 -11.23 17.39 -10.57
C TRP A 222 -10.81 18.84 -10.45
N GLN A 223 -9.51 19.08 -10.36
CA GLN A 223 -8.90 20.39 -10.55
C GLN A 223 -7.70 20.23 -11.49
N VAL A 224 -7.62 21.10 -12.50
CA VAL A 224 -6.58 21.04 -13.53
C VAL A 224 -5.85 22.37 -13.54
N THR A 225 -4.54 22.32 -13.32
CA THR A 225 -3.66 23.49 -13.35
C THR A 225 -2.57 23.26 -14.38
N LYS A 226 -2.52 24.10 -15.42
CA LYS A 226 -1.46 24.07 -16.42
C LYS A 226 -0.29 24.94 -15.96
N THR A 227 0.92 24.40 -16.03
CA THR A 227 2.18 25.14 -15.86
C THR A 227 2.92 25.21 -17.19
N GLU A 228 4.12 25.79 -17.20
CA GLU A 228 4.98 25.82 -18.39
C GLU A 228 5.53 24.42 -18.75
N GLU A 229 5.77 23.57 -17.74
CA GLU A 229 6.43 22.27 -17.92
C GLU A 229 5.46 21.10 -18.01
N CYS A 230 4.32 21.19 -17.31
CA CYS A 230 3.37 20.09 -17.21
C CYS A 230 1.93 20.56 -16.96
N THR A 231 1.01 19.61 -16.91
CA THR A 231 -0.34 19.83 -16.37
C THR A 231 -0.50 19.02 -15.09
N LEU A 232 -0.80 19.72 -13.98
CA LEU A 232 -1.20 19.09 -12.72
C LEU A 232 -2.69 18.76 -12.78
N VAL A 233 -3.03 17.49 -12.58
CA VAL A 233 -4.39 16.97 -12.53
C VAL A 233 -4.63 16.42 -11.14
N LYS A 234 -5.38 17.18 -10.34
CA LYS A 234 -5.82 16.78 -9.01
C LYS A 234 -7.16 16.08 -9.07
N PHE A 235 -7.32 15.05 -8.24
CA PHE A 235 -8.63 14.48 -7.94
C PHE A 235 -8.88 14.37 -6.43
N LYS A 236 -10.16 14.49 -6.06
CA LYS A 236 -10.64 14.20 -4.71
C LYS A 236 -11.82 13.24 -4.79
N ILE A 237 -11.78 12.17 -3.99
CA ILE A 237 -12.89 11.22 -3.86
C ILE A 237 -14.04 11.90 -3.09
N GLN A 238 -15.25 11.86 -3.64
CA GLN A 238 -16.44 12.35 -2.96
C GLN A 238 -16.86 11.35 -1.88
N GLY A 239 -16.95 11.79 -0.62
CA GLY A 239 -17.38 10.94 0.50
C GLY A 239 -16.36 9.89 0.95
N ASP A 240 -15.06 10.14 0.71
CA ASP A 240 -13.89 9.37 1.17
C ASP A 240 -13.72 7.94 0.64
N ILE A 241 -14.80 7.31 0.15
CA ILE A 241 -14.77 5.96 -0.40
C ILE A 241 -15.12 5.99 -1.89
N TYR A 242 -14.20 5.50 -2.72
CA TYR A 242 -14.44 5.33 -4.15
C TYR A 242 -14.82 3.88 -4.45
N ASN A 243 -16.00 3.65 -5.02
CA ASN A 243 -16.46 2.30 -5.35
C ASN A 243 -15.76 1.78 -6.62
N ALA A 244 -15.20 0.57 -6.56
CA ALA A 244 -14.53 -0.06 -7.71
C ALA A 244 -15.46 -0.22 -8.93
N SER A 245 -16.78 -0.36 -8.76
CA SER A 245 -17.72 -0.40 -9.88
C SER A 245 -17.75 0.89 -10.70
N TRP A 246 -17.37 2.04 -10.10
CA TRP A 246 -17.29 3.32 -10.80
C TRP A 246 -15.99 3.50 -11.59
N LEU A 247 -15.04 2.57 -11.50
CA LEU A 247 -13.74 2.69 -12.17
C LEU A 247 -13.88 2.78 -13.70
N PHE A 248 -14.84 2.06 -14.30
CA PHE A 248 -15.12 2.13 -15.75
C PHE A 248 -15.62 3.49 -16.21
N THR A 249 -16.16 4.30 -15.30
CA THR A 249 -16.61 5.66 -15.57
C THR A 249 -15.60 6.72 -15.14
N ALA A 250 -14.43 6.36 -14.60
CA ALA A 250 -13.45 7.27 -14.01
C ALA A 250 -12.55 8.01 -15.02
N TYR A 251 -13.06 8.40 -16.19
CA TYR A 251 -12.22 9.07 -17.20
C TYR A 251 -11.69 10.42 -16.68
N PRO A 252 -10.37 10.69 -16.81
CA PRO A 252 -9.81 11.94 -16.31
C PRO A 252 -9.99 13.11 -17.28
N PRO A 253 -9.74 14.36 -16.87
CA PRO A 253 -9.86 15.54 -17.73
C PRO A 253 -8.93 15.52 -18.94
N LYS A 254 -9.39 16.08 -20.07
CA LYS A 254 -8.52 16.28 -21.24
C LYS A 254 -7.52 17.41 -20.94
N VAL A 255 -6.26 17.18 -21.26
CA VAL A 255 -5.15 18.13 -21.06
C VAL A 255 -4.34 18.32 -22.35
N ASP A 256 -3.41 19.27 -22.32
CA ASP A 256 -2.51 19.55 -23.44
C ASP A 256 -1.58 18.36 -23.71
N LYS A 257 -1.65 17.77 -24.91
CA LYS A 257 -0.91 16.55 -25.29
C LYS A 257 0.59 16.77 -25.46
N ASN A 258 1.04 18.02 -25.51
CA ASN A 258 2.45 18.34 -25.69
C ASN A 258 3.20 18.46 -24.36
N LEU A 259 2.47 18.49 -23.24
CA LEU A 259 3.02 18.62 -21.89
C LEU A 259 2.89 17.30 -21.14
N GLY A 260 3.80 17.06 -20.20
CA GLY A 260 3.61 15.96 -19.27
C GLY A 260 2.44 16.17 -18.33
N VAL A 261 2.04 15.11 -17.64
CA VAL A 261 0.97 15.17 -16.64
C VAL A 261 1.47 14.69 -15.30
N VAL A 262 1.15 15.44 -14.26
CA VAL A 262 1.29 15.02 -12.86
C VAL A 262 -0.10 14.73 -12.31
N ILE A 263 -0.32 13.53 -11.80
CA ILE A 263 -1.56 13.15 -11.13
C ILE A 263 -1.36 13.29 -9.62
N ASP A 264 -2.23 14.08 -8.99
CA ASP A 264 -2.26 14.27 -7.54
C ASP A 264 -3.63 13.89 -6.98
N GLY A 265 -3.64 13.26 -5.81
CA GLY A 265 -4.86 12.80 -5.16
C GLY A 265 -4.64 11.53 -4.35
N ARG A 266 -5.36 11.44 -3.23
CA ARG A 266 -5.36 10.25 -2.37
C ARG A 266 -6.44 9.30 -2.84
N GLY A 267 -6.06 8.05 -3.12
CA GLY A 267 -6.98 7.03 -3.58
C GLY A 267 -6.33 5.66 -3.63
N PRO A 268 -7.13 4.62 -3.88
CA PRO A 268 -6.61 3.26 -3.99
C PRO A 268 -5.72 3.09 -5.23
N TYR A 269 -4.77 2.17 -5.17
CA TYR A 269 -3.78 1.98 -6.23
C TYR A 269 -4.39 1.63 -7.59
N TRP A 270 -5.50 0.90 -7.61
CA TRP A 270 -6.22 0.61 -8.85
C TRP A 270 -6.78 1.87 -9.53
N LEU A 271 -7.21 2.88 -8.77
CA LEU A 271 -7.67 4.15 -9.34
C LEU A 271 -6.47 4.92 -9.91
N LEU A 272 -5.41 5.10 -9.11
CA LEU A 272 -4.20 5.80 -9.54
C LEU A 272 -3.59 5.16 -10.81
N ALA A 273 -3.51 3.83 -10.86
CA ALA A 273 -3.00 3.11 -12.01
C ALA A 273 -3.89 3.25 -13.25
N ALA A 274 -5.22 3.25 -13.09
CA ALA A 274 -6.15 3.49 -14.20
C ALA A 274 -6.00 4.90 -14.77
N LEU A 275 -5.83 5.91 -13.92
CA LEU A 275 -5.59 7.30 -14.35
C LEU A 275 -4.24 7.44 -15.04
N ALA A 276 -3.18 6.84 -14.50
CA ALA A 276 -1.85 6.82 -15.11
C ALA A 276 -1.89 6.19 -16.51
N LYS A 277 -2.56 5.03 -16.66
CA LYS A 277 -2.77 4.35 -17.94
C LYS A 277 -3.58 5.19 -18.94
N ALA A 278 -4.57 5.94 -18.46
CA ALA A 278 -5.37 6.81 -19.32
C ALA A 278 -4.49 7.88 -19.99
N TYR A 279 -3.61 8.51 -19.22
CA TYR A 279 -2.71 9.54 -19.73
C TYR A 279 -1.51 8.98 -20.49
N SER A 280 -0.99 7.81 -20.11
CA SER A 280 0.22 7.23 -20.74
C SER A 280 0.05 7.00 -22.24
N ASN A 281 -1.17 6.81 -22.73
CA ASN A 281 -1.44 6.64 -24.16
C ASN A 281 -1.41 7.96 -24.97
N THR A 282 -1.37 9.12 -24.31
CA THR A 282 -1.57 10.42 -24.97
C THR A 282 -0.55 11.49 -24.62
N GLN A 283 0.17 11.33 -23.51
CA GLN A 283 1.09 12.33 -22.97
C GLN A 283 2.54 11.91 -23.21
N PRO A 284 3.51 12.85 -23.31
CA PRO A 284 4.93 12.52 -23.42
C PRO A 284 5.43 11.70 -22.23
N TRP A 285 4.98 12.06 -21.03
CA TRP A 285 5.23 11.35 -19.78
C TRP A 285 4.09 11.56 -18.78
N VAL A 286 4.01 10.68 -17.79
CA VAL A 286 3.04 10.74 -16.69
C VAL A 286 3.77 10.51 -15.37
N ALA A 287 3.53 11.38 -14.40
CA ALA A 287 4.03 11.25 -13.04
C ALA A 287 2.88 11.15 -12.03
N LEU A 288 3.14 10.50 -10.90
CA LEU A 288 2.27 10.52 -9.72
C LEU A 288 2.90 11.40 -8.65
N HIS A 289 2.12 12.22 -7.97
CA HIS A 289 2.58 12.87 -6.76
C HIS A 289 2.73 11.83 -5.63
N VAL A 290 3.93 11.77 -5.04
CA VAL A 290 4.30 10.79 -4.03
C VAL A 290 4.94 11.52 -2.83
N GLU A 291 4.08 11.96 -1.90
CA GLU A 291 4.45 12.78 -0.74
C GLU A 291 5.62 12.21 0.06
N GLN A 292 5.63 10.89 0.29
CA GLN A 292 6.62 10.23 1.14
C GLN A 292 8.02 10.19 0.53
N GLU A 293 8.17 10.36 -0.79
CA GLU A 293 9.49 10.44 -1.41
C GLU A 293 10.16 11.79 -1.15
N SER A 294 9.41 12.80 -0.67
CA SER A 294 9.97 14.11 -0.32
C SER A 294 11.03 14.00 0.79
N GLY A 295 10.74 13.23 1.84
CA GLY A 295 11.61 13.08 3.02
C GLY A 295 12.55 11.87 2.98
N ARG A 296 12.62 11.14 1.86
CA ARG A 296 13.48 9.96 1.70
C ARG A 296 14.71 10.29 0.88
N GLU A 297 15.84 9.66 1.23
CA GLU A 297 17.07 9.80 0.46
C GLU A 297 16.92 9.19 -0.93
N GLN A 298 17.44 9.90 -1.93
CA GLN A 298 17.28 9.53 -3.33
C GLN A 298 18.64 9.41 -4.04
N LYS A 299 18.89 8.27 -4.70
CA LYS A 299 20.13 8.06 -5.46
C LYS A 299 20.29 9.07 -6.61
N SER A 300 19.18 9.48 -7.23
CA SER A 300 19.15 10.44 -8.33
C SER A 300 19.63 11.85 -7.94
N ILE A 301 19.63 12.16 -6.65
CA ILE A 301 20.08 13.44 -6.10
C ILE A 301 21.14 13.25 -5.00
N GLN A 302 22.09 12.35 -5.26
CA GLN A 302 23.28 12.14 -4.42
C GLN A 302 22.95 11.73 -2.97
N ASN A 303 21.93 10.88 -2.80
CA ASN A 303 21.45 10.39 -1.49
C ASN A 303 20.98 11.51 -0.54
N ARG A 304 20.59 12.67 -1.09
CA ARG A 304 19.91 13.71 -0.32
C ARG A 304 18.41 13.47 -0.33
N LYS A 305 17.70 14.10 0.61
CA LYS A 305 16.23 14.15 0.57
C LYS A 305 15.77 15.15 -0.47
N PHE A 306 14.60 14.90 -1.03
CA PHE A 306 14.07 15.76 -2.09
C PHE A 306 13.66 17.14 -1.54
N ASP A 307 13.10 17.20 -0.34
CA ASP A 307 12.74 18.44 0.37
C ASP A 307 13.96 19.30 0.77
N GLU A 308 15.15 18.71 0.91
CA GLU A 308 16.39 19.46 1.13
C GLU A 308 16.91 20.17 -0.13
N ILE A 309 16.50 19.73 -1.31
CA ILE A 309 16.89 20.32 -2.60
C ILE A 309 15.79 21.21 -3.15
N TYR A 310 14.54 20.82 -2.95
CA TYR A 310 13.35 21.52 -3.43
C TYR A 310 12.39 21.78 -2.25
N PRO A 311 12.75 22.70 -1.32
CA PRO A 311 12.02 22.89 -0.06
C PRO A 311 10.56 23.33 -0.23
N ASP A 312 10.24 23.98 -1.34
CA ASP A 312 8.89 24.48 -1.64
C ASP A 312 8.15 23.61 -2.67
N CYS A 313 8.61 22.36 -2.88
CA CYS A 313 8.02 21.45 -3.85
C CYS A 313 7.65 20.09 -3.26
N GLY A 314 6.54 19.52 -3.71
CA GLY A 314 6.25 18.09 -3.61
C GLY A 314 6.96 17.28 -4.69
N CYS A 315 7.04 15.97 -4.46
CA CYS A 315 7.79 15.04 -5.30
C CYS A 315 6.88 14.27 -6.27
N GLY A 316 6.99 14.53 -7.58
CA GLY A 316 6.32 13.76 -8.63
C GLY A 316 7.22 12.65 -9.17
N VAL A 317 6.77 11.39 -9.17
CA VAL A 317 7.53 10.25 -9.71
C VAL A 317 7.03 9.87 -11.09
N VAL A 318 7.88 9.92 -12.12
CA VAL A 318 7.53 9.55 -13.50
C VAL A 318 7.30 8.03 -13.60
N VAL A 319 6.06 7.63 -13.89
CA VAL A 319 5.63 6.21 -14.01
C VAL A 319 5.42 5.75 -15.45
N ALA A 320 5.32 6.68 -16.40
CA ALA A 320 5.23 6.35 -17.83
C ALA A 320 5.95 7.40 -18.67
N ALA A 321 6.66 6.99 -19.71
CA ALA A 321 7.33 7.88 -20.66
C ALA A 321 7.26 7.28 -22.07
N ASN A 322 6.68 8.01 -23.02
CA ASN A 322 6.45 7.53 -24.38
C ASN A 322 7.63 7.77 -25.32
N LYS A 323 8.42 8.81 -25.06
CA LYS A 323 9.53 9.22 -25.93
C LYS A 323 10.88 8.72 -25.44
N ASN A 324 11.05 8.60 -24.12
CA ASN A 324 12.33 8.33 -23.50
C ASN A 324 12.16 7.52 -22.22
N GLU A 325 12.39 6.20 -22.29
CA GLU A 325 12.29 5.31 -21.13
C GLU A 325 13.26 5.68 -19.99
N SER A 326 14.35 6.43 -20.27
CA SER A 326 15.25 6.91 -19.21
C SER A 326 14.62 7.96 -18.29
N GLU A 327 13.44 8.49 -18.63
CA GLU A 327 12.68 9.38 -17.75
C GLU A 327 11.95 8.61 -16.63
N LEU A 328 11.78 7.30 -16.75
CA LEU A 328 11.07 6.50 -15.76
C LEU A 328 11.81 6.52 -14.42
N GLY A 329 11.08 6.85 -13.35
CA GLY A 329 11.65 7.01 -12.01
C GLY A 329 12.28 8.37 -11.74
N ASN A 330 12.33 9.27 -12.72
CA ASN A 330 12.75 10.65 -12.47
C ASN A 330 11.76 11.35 -11.52
N LEU A 331 12.32 12.28 -10.75
CA LEU A 331 11.58 13.11 -9.81
C LEU A 331 11.31 14.47 -10.43
N ILE A 332 10.06 14.91 -10.37
CA ILE A 332 9.57 16.18 -10.90
C ILE A 332 9.17 17.06 -9.71
N PRO A 333 9.76 18.25 -9.56
CA PRO A 333 9.32 19.20 -8.54
C PRO A 333 7.95 19.77 -8.90
N ILE A 334 7.04 19.74 -7.92
CA ILE A 334 5.69 20.29 -8.04
C ILE A 334 5.54 21.37 -6.96
N PRO A 335 5.36 22.65 -7.30
CA PRO A 335 5.24 23.71 -6.29
C PRO A 335 4.15 23.39 -5.25
N LEU A 336 4.45 23.56 -3.97
CA LEU A 336 3.54 23.23 -2.87
C LEU A 336 2.26 24.07 -2.90
N GLU A 337 2.30 25.32 -3.39
CA GLU A 337 1.08 26.11 -3.59
C GLU A 337 0.12 25.47 -4.57
N LEU A 338 0.64 24.68 -5.51
CA LEU A 338 -0.19 23.94 -6.45
C LEU A 338 -0.71 22.65 -5.85
N LEU A 339 -0.18 22.15 -4.72
CA LEU A 339 -0.59 20.90 -4.05
C LEU A 339 -1.59 21.10 -2.91
N LYS A 340 -1.77 22.34 -2.42
CA LYS A 340 -2.75 22.71 -1.39
C LYS A 340 -4.21 22.52 -1.81
#